data_AF-A0A9X8YPT4-F1
#
_entry.id   AF-A0A9X8YPT4-F1
#
_cell.length_a   1.000
_cell.length_b   1.000
_cell.length_c   1.000
_cell.angle_alpha   90.00
_cell.angle_beta   90.00
_cell.angle_gamma   90.00
#
_symmetry.space_group_name_H-M   'P 1'
#
loop_
_entity.id
_entity.type
_entity.pdbx_description
1 polymer ?
#
loop_
_entity_poly.entity_id
_entity_poly.type
_entity_poly.pdbx_seq_one_letter_code
_entity_poly.pdbx_strand_id
1 'polypeptide(L)'
;LGGIVFGHIGDKVGRKKALVITILIVGLGTFCIGLLPTYEQIGIWAPIALIFIRVLQGFGVGGEQAGAVLMTAEYAPPPRRGFYASWVQIGAPA
;
A
#
# COMPACT_ATOMS: atom_id res chain seq x y z
N LEU A 1 6.50 8.49 0.16
CA LEU A 1 5.95 8.91 -1.15
C LEU A 1 4.54 8.37 -1.37
N GLY A 2 4.32 7.05 -1.30
CA GLY A 2 2.97 6.44 -1.41
C GLY A 2 1.91 7.03 -0.48
N GLY A 3 2.22 7.16 0.82
CA GLY A 3 1.29 7.73 1.80
C GLY A 3 0.91 9.20 1.57
N ILE A 4 1.76 10.00 0.90
CA ILE A 4 1.44 11.40 0.57
C ILE A 4 0.44 11.45 -0.60
N VAL A 5 0.71 10.65 -1.64
CA VAL A 5 -0.16 10.55 -2.84
C VAL A 5 -1.51 9.95 -2.48
N PHE A 6 -1.52 8.83 -1.75
CA PHE A 6 -2.74 8.17 -1.32
C PHE A 6 -3.47 8.88 -0.19
N GLY A 7 -2.77 9.66 0.64
CA GLY A 7 -3.39 10.57 1.60
C GLY A 7 -4.21 11.66 0.89
N HIS A 8 -3.61 12.30 -0.13
CA HIS A 8 -4.31 13.31 -0.93
C HIS A 8 -5.49 12.73 -1.74
N ILE A 9 -5.32 11.54 -2.31
CA ILE A 9 -6.41 10.82 -2.98
C ILE A 9 -7.49 10.40 -1.96
N GLY A 10 -7.11 9.99 -0.75
CA GLY A 10 -8.02 9.61 0.33
C GLY A 10 -8.90 10.77 0.80
N ASP A 11 -8.35 11.98 0.88
CA ASP A 11 -9.11 13.18 1.23
C ASP A 11 -10.09 13.62 0.13
N LYS A 12 -9.79 13.38 -1.16
CA LYS A 12 -10.70 13.71 -2.28
C LYS A 12 -11.72 12.62 -2.63
N VAL A 13 -11.33 11.34 -2.56
CA VAL A 13 -12.10 10.20 -3.08
C VAL A 13 -12.79 9.42 -1.96
N GLY A 14 -12.42 9.68 -0.70
CA GLY A 14 -12.97 9.04 0.49
C GLY A 14 -12.07 7.92 1.00
N ARG A 15 -11.80 7.94 2.31
CA ARG A 15 -10.80 7.08 2.96
C ARG A 15 -11.01 5.57 2.74
N LYS A 16 -12.27 5.11 2.71
CA LYS A 16 -12.59 3.70 2.42
C LYS A 16 -12.21 3.29 0.99
N LYS A 17 -12.43 4.16 0.00
CA LYS A 17 -12.11 3.87 -1.41
C LYS A 17 -10.60 3.86 -1.64
N ALA A 18 -9.85 4.77 -1.00
CA ALA A 18 -8.40 4.76 -1.06
C ALA A 18 -7.82 3.42 -0.55
N LEU A 19 -8.34 2.90 0.57
CA LEU A 19 -7.92 1.61 1.13
C LEU A 19 -8.22 0.43 0.20
N VAL A 20 -9.39 0.42 -0.45
CA VAL A 20 -9.74 -0.63 -1.43
C VAL A 20 -8.82 -0.57 -2.66
N ILE A 21 -8.49 0.63 -3.14
CA ILE A 21 -7.60 0.81 -4.30
C ILE A 21 -6.18 0.33 -3.97
N THR A 22 -5.66 0.64 -2.78
CA THR A 22 -4.31 0.18 -2.38
C THR A 22 -4.25 -1.34 -2.28
N ILE A 23 -5.27 -1.98 -1.68
CA ILE A 23 -5.37 -3.44 -1.60
C ILE A 23 -5.44 -4.06 -2.99
N LEU A 24 -6.22 -3.47 -3.91
CA LEU A 24 -6.29 -3.94 -5.30
C LEU A 24 -4.96 -3.82 -6.04
N ILE A 25 -4.22 -2.72 -5.85
CA ILE A 25 -2.89 -2.53 -6.45
C ILE A 25 -1.91 -3.60 -5.96
N VAL A 26 -1.92 -3.89 -4.66
CA VAL A 26 -1.05 -4.92 -4.08
C VAL A 26 -1.44 -6.31 -4.57
N GLY A 27 -2.74 -6.63 -4.57
CA GLY A 27 -3.26 -7.92 -5.02
C GLY A 27 -2.99 -8.19 -6.50
N LEU A 28 -3.32 -7.24 -7.38
CA LEU A 28 -3.05 -7.33 -8.81
C LEU A 28 -1.55 -7.38 -9.10
N GLY A 29 -0.74 -6.58 -8.40
CA GLY A 29 0.71 -6.65 -8.53
C GLY A 29 1.26 -8.03 -8.21
N THR A 30 0.77 -8.66 -7.13
CA THR A 30 1.26 -9.99 -6.71
C THR A 30 0.85 -11.06 -7.71
N PHE A 31 -0.36 -10.94 -8.27
CA PHE A 31 -0.82 -11.80 -9.35
C PHE A 31 0.02 -11.65 -10.63
N CYS A 32 0.32 -10.41 -11.04
CA CYS A 32 1.18 -10.13 -12.19
C CYS A 32 2.61 -10.63 -12.00
N ILE A 33 3.16 -10.58 -10.78
CA ILE A 33 4.48 -11.18 -10.46
C ILE A 33 4.44 -12.70 -10.65
N GLY A 34 3.36 -13.37 -10.22
CA GLY A 34 3.21 -14.82 -10.38
C GLY A 34 3.08 -15.26 -11.85
N LEU A 35 2.56 -14.40 -12.72
CA LEU A 35 2.47 -14.63 -14.17
C LEU A 35 3.72 -14.20 -14.94
N LEU A 36 4.72 -13.63 -14.26
CA LEU A 36 5.86 -13.01 -14.92
C LEU A 36 6.80 -14.09 -15.47
N PRO A 37 7.09 -14.10 -16.79
CA PRO A 37 7.94 -15.11 -17.38
C PRO A 37 9.39 -14.99 -16.87
N THR A 38 10.11 -16.10 -16.81
CA THR A 38 11.47 -16.13 -16.25
C THR A 38 12.46 -15.38 -17.14
N TYR A 39 13.63 -15.05 -16.59
CA TYR A 39 14.70 -14.36 -17.33
C TYR A 39 15.09 -15.10 -18.62
N GLU A 40 14.97 -16.43 -18.65
CA GLU A 40 15.25 -17.24 -19.85
C GLU A 40 14.27 -16.95 -20.99
N GLN A 41 13.05 -16.50 -20.71
CA GLN A 41 12.03 -16.25 -21.73
C GLN A 41 12.03 -14.82 -22.26
N ILE A 42 12.27 -13.82 -21.40
CA ILE A 42 12.14 -12.39 -21.75
C ILE A 42 13.38 -11.54 -21.41
N GLY A 43 14.46 -12.17 -20.93
CA GLY A 43 15.73 -11.50 -20.66
C GLY A 43 15.60 -10.35 -19.66
N ILE A 44 16.24 -9.21 -19.98
CA ILE A 44 16.30 -8.03 -19.11
C ILE A 44 14.93 -7.39 -18.84
N TRP A 45 13.91 -7.69 -19.65
CA TRP A 45 12.56 -7.18 -19.43
C TRP A 45 11.90 -7.79 -18.19
N ALA A 46 12.29 -8.99 -17.76
CA ALA A 46 11.78 -9.61 -16.52
C ALA A 46 12.08 -8.77 -15.27
N PRO A 47 13.35 -8.42 -14.96
CA PRO A 47 13.67 -7.61 -13.79
C PRO A 47 13.11 -6.18 -13.91
N ILE A 48 13.03 -5.60 -15.12
CA ILE A 48 12.44 -4.26 -15.31
C ILE A 48 10.95 -4.27 -14.95
N ALA A 49 10.19 -5.25 -15.47
CA ALA A 49 8.78 -5.39 -15.14
C ALA A 49 8.55 -5.68 -13.64
N LEU A 50 9.40 -6.52 -13.04
CA LEU A 50 9.36 -6.79 -11.60
C LEU A 50 9.59 -5.53 -10.76
N ILE A 51 10.59 -4.71 -11.11
CA ILE A 51 10.87 -3.44 -10.41
C ILE A 51 9.68 -2.50 -10.55
N PHE A 52 9.11 -2.40 -11.75
CA PHE A 52 7.95 -1.54 -11.98
C PHE A 52 6.75 -1.97 -11.12
N ILE A 53 6.44 -3.27 -11.07
CA ILE A 53 5.37 -3.79 -10.22
C ILE A 53 5.68 -3.55 -8.73
N ARG A 54 6.94 -3.72 -8.30
CA ARG A 54 7.37 -3.47 -6.92
C ARG A 54 7.22 -2.01 -6.52
N VAL A 55 7.53 -1.08 -7.42
CA VAL A 55 7.32 0.35 -7.21
C VAL A 55 5.84 0.62 -6.99
N LEU A 56 4.96 0.10 -7.86
CA LEU A 56 3.51 0.23 -7.74
C LEU A 56 2.95 -0.37 -6.43
N GLN A 57 3.42 -1.56 -6.04
CA GLN A 57 3.07 -2.16 -4.75
C GLN A 57 3.51 -1.31 -3.57
N GLY A 58 4.72 -0.71 -3.62
CA GLY A 58 5.22 0.20 -2.61
C GLY A 58 4.36 1.46 -2.44
N PHE A 59 3.78 1.96 -3.53
CA PHE A 59 2.77 3.04 -3.45
C PHE A 59 1.50 2.58 -2.73
N GLY A 60 1.02 1.36 -3.01
CA GLY A 60 -0.15 0.76 -2.35
C GLY A 60 0.06 0.56 -0.85
N VAL A 61 1.13 -0.12 -0.45
CA VAL A 61 1.47 -0.40 0.96
C VAL A 61 1.65 0.89 1.75
N GLY A 62 2.37 1.87 1.19
CA GLY A 62 2.58 3.16 1.84
C GLY A 62 1.29 3.98 2.02
N GLY A 63 0.31 3.81 1.12
CA GLY A 63 -1.01 4.41 1.24
C GLY A 63 -1.91 3.72 2.26
N GLU A 64 -1.88 2.39 2.30
CA GLU A 64 -2.64 1.57 3.24
C GLU A 64 -2.22 1.84 4.69
N GLN A 65 -0.91 1.82 4.97
CA GLN A 65 -0.38 2.08 6.31
C GLN A 65 -0.73 3.49 6.80
N ALA A 66 -0.60 4.51 5.95
CA ALA A 66 -0.97 5.88 6.29
C ALA A 66 -2.49 6.03 6.54
N GLY A 67 -3.32 5.41 5.69
CA GLY A 67 -4.78 5.42 5.83
C GLY A 67 -5.26 4.69 7.09
N ALA A 68 -4.67 3.55 7.43
CA ALA A 68 -5.01 2.77 8.62
C ALA A 68 -4.62 3.51 9.91
N VAL A 69 -3.44 4.16 9.94
CA VAL A 69 -3.01 5.01 11.06
C VAL A 69 -3.98 6.18 11.25
N LEU A 70 -4.41 6.81 10.16
CA LEU A 70 -5.35 7.93 10.22
C LEU A 70 -6.76 7.50 10.66
N MET A 71 -7.28 6.38 10.14
CA MET A 71 -8.57 5.83 10.57
C MET A 71 -8.55 5.46 12.06
N THR A 72 -7.52 4.73 12.51
CA THR A 72 -7.40 4.36 13.93
C THR A 72 -7.28 5.59 14.83
N ALA A 73 -6.56 6.63 14.41
CA ALA A 73 -6.49 7.89 15.15
C ALA A 73 -7.83 8.68 15.16
N GLU A 74 -8.65 8.57 14.11
CA GLU A 74 -9.97 9.20 14.03
C GLU A 74 -10.99 8.55 14.98
N TYR A 75 -10.97 7.22 15.09
CA TYR A 75 -11.89 6.47 15.95
C TYR A 75 -11.40 6.33 17.41
N ALA A 76 -10.14 6.67 17.70
CA ALA A 76 -9.56 6.55 19.03
C ALA A 76 -9.88 7.75 19.96
N PRO A 77 -10.02 7.53 21.28
CA PRO A 77 -10.23 8.61 22.25
C PRO A 77 -9.04 9.59 22.28
N PRO A 78 -9.27 10.91 22.47
CA PRO A 78 -8.25 11.96 22.25
C PRO A 78 -6.89 11.75 22.95
N PRO A 79 -6.82 11.35 24.24
CA PRO A 79 -5.53 11.17 24.90
C PRO A 79 -4.79 9.87 24.50
N ARG A 80 -5.44 8.96 23.74
CA ARG A 80 -4.87 7.64 23.39
C ARG A 80 -4.64 7.46 21.89
N ARG A 81 -4.84 8.49 21.07
CA ARG A 81 -4.68 8.42 19.61
C ARG A 81 -3.35 7.82 19.16
N GLY A 82 -2.24 8.25 19.78
CA GLY A 82 -0.91 7.71 19.48
C GLY A 82 -0.74 6.23 19.85
N PHE A 83 -1.37 5.79 20.94
CA PHE A 83 -1.33 4.39 21.39
C PHE A 83 -2.14 3.46 20.47
N TYR A 84 -3.29 3.91 19.97
CA TYR A 84 -4.08 3.11 19.01
C TYR A 84 -3.52 3.16 17.59
N ALA A 85 -2.91 4.29 17.19
CA ALA A 85 -2.22 4.41 15.91
C ALA A 85 -0.99 3.51 15.81
N SER A 86 -0.24 3.31 16.91
CA SER A 86 0.95 2.46 16.91
C SER A 86 0.64 0.97 16.71
N TRP A 87 -0.59 0.53 17.02
CA TRP A 87 -1.01 -0.85 16.74
C TRP A 87 -1.01 -1.19 15.25
N VAL A 88 -1.23 -0.19 14.39
CA VAL A 88 -1.16 -0.37 12.93
C VAL A 88 0.26 -0.74 12.48
N GLN A 89 1.28 -0.20 13.15
CA GLN A 89 2.69 -0.52 12.88
C GLN A 89 3.07 -1.93 13.34
N ILE A 90 2.40 -2.48 14.36
CA ILE A 90 2.63 -3.85 14.85
C ILE A 90 2.18 -4.89 13.81
N GLY A 91 1.15 -4.58 13.02
CA GLY A 91 0.66 -5.46 11.96
C GLY A 91 1.47 -5.41 10.66
N ALA A 92 2.42 -4.48 10.53
CA ALA A 92 3.26 -4.38 9.34
C ALA A 92 4.36 -5.46 9.37
N PRO A 93 4.55 -6.25 8.29
CA PRO A 93 5.65 -7.21 8.22
C PRO A 93 6.99 -6.44 8.26
N ALA A 94 7.95 -6.99 9.02
CA ALA A 94 9.30 -6.44 9.20
C ALA A 94 10.11 -6.42 7.90
#